data_AF-A0A956B1X6-F1
#
_entry.id   AF-A0A956B1X6-F1
#
_cell.length_a   1.000
_cell.length_b   1.000
_cell.length_c   1.000
_cell.angle_alpha   90.00
_cell.angle_beta   90.00
_cell.angle_gamma   90.00
#
_symmetry.space_group_name_H-M   'P 1'
#
loop_
_entity.id
_entity.type
_entity.pdbx_description
1 polymer ?
#
loop_
_entity_poly.entity_id
_entity_poly.type
_entity_poly.pdbx_seq_one_letter_code
_entity_poly.pdbx_strand_id
1 'polypeptide(L)'
;MCQQTRVSSAIPYFERFIARFPTPAALAAVDIEAVYPYWAGLGYYARARNLHAAAGQVVERHGGAVPGDPEAFAALKGVGRYTLGAVMSIAFG
;
A
#
# COMPACT_ATOMS: atom_id res chain seq x y z
N MET A 1 -1.06 -1.68 6.46
CA MET A 1 -0.99 -2.86 7.36
C MET A 1 -1.73 -2.66 8.68
N CYS A 2 -1.73 -1.47 9.28
CA CYS A 2 -2.37 -1.20 10.58
C CYS A 2 -3.91 -1.11 10.59
N GLN A 3 -4.57 -1.26 9.43
CA GLN A 3 -6.04 -1.34 9.38
C GLN A 3 -6.49 -2.64 10.07
N GLN A 4 -7.21 -2.54 11.19
CA GLN A 4 -7.71 -3.70 11.94
C GLN A 4 -6.59 -4.66 12.39
N THR A 5 -5.36 -4.16 12.55
CA THR A 5 -4.20 -4.94 13.03
C THR A 5 -3.44 -4.07 14.04
N ARG A 6 -3.10 -4.64 15.21
CA ARG A 6 -2.32 -3.93 16.23
C ARG A 6 -0.93 -3.57 15.69
N VAL A 7 -0.42 -2.41 16.08
CA VAL A 7 0.88 -1.90 15.61
C VAL A 7 2.01 -2.89 15.91
N SER A 8 2.08 -3.42 17.14
CA SER A 8 3.11 -4.40 17.53
C SER A 8 3.13 -5.65 16.64
N SER A 9 1.97 -6.10 16.17
CA SER A 9 1.88 -7.21 15.22
C SER A 9 2.25 -6.82 13.80
N ALA A 10 2.05 -5.55 13.40
CA ALA A 10 2.29 -5.07 12.05
C ALA A 10 3.77 -4.73 11.77
N ILE A 11 4.54 -4.31 12.78
CA ILE A 11 5.95 -3.89 12.65
C ILE A 11 6.80 -4.90 11.85
N PRO A 12 6.90 -6.19 12.26
CA PRO A 12 7.80 -7.12 11.57
C PRO A 12 7.34 -7.43 10.13
N TYR A 13 6.05 -7.28 9.83
CA TYR A 13 5.55 -7.41 8.46
C TYR A 13 5.91 -6.21 7.61
N PHE A 14 5.75 -5.01 8.17
CA PHE A 14 6.09 -3.77 7.49
C PHE A 14 7.58 -3.74 7.12
N GLU A 15 8.45 -4.09 8.04
CA GLU A 15 9.91 -4.12 7.81
C GLU A 15 10.29 -5.07 6.67
N ARG A 16 9.81 -6.32 6.70
CA ARG A 16 10.07 -7.30 5.62
C ARG A 16 9.47 -6.87 4.29
N PHE A 17 8.27 -6.28 4.32
CA PHE A 17 7.57 -5.87 3.12
C PHE A 17 8.28 -4.70 2.42
N ILE A 18 8.70 -3.67 3.17
CA ILE A 18 9.44 -2.54 2.62
C ILE A 18 10.85 -2.94 2.18
N ALA A 19 11.52 -3.85 2.89
CA ALA A 19 12.80 -4.39 2.44
C ALA A 19 12.69 -5.10 1.09
N ARG A 20 11.59 -5.82 0.85
CA ARG A 20 11.34 -6.53 -0.43
C ARG A 20 10.82 -5.62 -1.54
N PHE A 21 9.96 -4.67 -1.19
CA PHE A 21 9.23 -3.78 -2.09
C PHE A 21 9.44 -2.31 -1.67
N PRO A 22 10.64 -1.74 -1.91
CA PRO A 22 11.00 -0.42 -1.39
C PRO A 22 10.26 0.74 -2.09
N THR A 23 9.67 0.49 -3.26
CA THR A 23 8.96 1.51 -4.05
C THR A 23 7.65 0.96 -4.61
N PRO A 24 6.68 1.84 -4.98
CA PRO A 24 5.48 1.41 -5.69
C PRO A 24 5.81 0.63 -6.97
N ALA A 25 6.84 1.05 -7.70
CA ALA A 25 7.31 0.36 -8.90
C ALA A 25 7.80 -1.07 -8.60
N ALA A 26 8.56 -1.27 -7.53
CA ALA A 26 9.02 -2.61 -7.13
C ALA A 26 7.86 -3.53 -6.74
N LEU A 27 6.81 -3.00 -6.13
CA LEU A 27 5.60 -3.77 -5.81
C LEU A 27 4.76 -4.07 -7.05
N ALA A 28 4.61 -3.12 -7.97
CA ALA A 28 3.82 -3.28 -9.18
C ALA A 28 4.47 -4.22 -10.21
N ALA A 29 5.80 -4.37 -10.18
CA ALA A 29 6.55 -5.18 -11.14
C ALA A 29 6.46 -6.70 -10.90
N VAL A 30 5.86 -7.14 -9.80
CA VAL A 30 5.70 -8.56 -9.48
C VAL A 30 4.24 -8.98 -9.57
N ASP A 31 4.00 -10.28 -9.78
CA ASP A 31 2.67 -10.85 -9.66
C ASP A 31 2.18 -10.83 -8.21
N ILE A 32 0.86 -10.83 -8.03
CA ILE A 32 0.24 -10.75 -6.70
C ILE A 32 0.61 -11.95 -5.80
N GLU A 33 0.88 -13.10 -6.41
CA GLU A 33 1.34 -14.32 -5.75
C GLU A 33 2.67 -14.12 -5.03
N ALA A 34 3.57 -13.28 -5.56
CA ALA A 34 4.84 -12.94 -4.93
C ALA A 34 4.67 -12.03 -3.69
N VAL A 35 3.52 -11.36 -3.57
CA VAL A 35 3.18 -10.48 -2.43
C VAL A 35 2.64 -11.30 -1.26
N TYR A 36 1.95 -12.41 -1.52
CA TYR A 36 1.28 -13.21 -0.47
C TYR A 36 2.21 -13.70 0.66
N PRO A 37 3.43 -14.20 0.42
CA PRO A 37 4.33 -14.59 1.50
C PRO A 37 4.65 -13.47 2.48
N TYR A 38 4.68 -12.22 1.99
CA TYR A 38 4.96 -11.03 2.80
C TYR A 38 3.72 -10.50 3.54
N TRP A 39 2.54 -11.03 3.21
CA TRP A 39 1.25 -10.68 3.81
C TRP A 39 0.65 -11.80 4.67
N ALA A 40 1.14 -13.03 4.53
CA ALA A 40 0.62 -14.22 5.18
C ALA A 40 0.65 -14.10 6.71
N GLY A 41 -0.51 -14.14 7.36
CA GLY A 41 -0.66 -13.97 8.80
C GLY A 41 -1.28 -12.63 9.21
N LEU A 42 -1.31 -11.62 8.33
CA LEU A 42 -2.03 -10.35 8.59
C LEU A 42 -3.55 -10.46 8.35
N GLY A 43 -4.00 -11.53 7.69
CA GLY A 43 -5.40 -11.71 7.29
C GLY A 43 -5.86 -10.68 6.24
N TYR A 44 -7.13 -10.82 5.81
CA TYR A 44 -7.77 -9.92 4.84
C TYR A 44 -6.93 -9.67 3.58
N TYR A 45 -6.69 -10.72 2.79
CA TYR A 45 -5.90 -10.65 1.55
C TYR A 45 -6.42 -9.66 0.50
N ALA A 46 -7.69 -9.24 0.60
CA ALA A 46 -8.22 -8.14 -0.20
C ALA A 46 -7.40 -6.85 -0.03
N ARG A 47 -6.85 -6.58 1.17
CA ARG A 47 -5.97 -5.42 1.40
C ARG A 47 -4.66 -5.52 0.62
N ALA A 48 -4.06 -6.72 0.55
CA ALA A 48 -2.86 -6.95 -0.24
C ALA A 48 -3.12 -6.72 -1.73
N ARG A 49 -4.21 -7.30 -2.26
CA ARG A 49 -4.62 -7.13 -3.66
C ARG A 49 -4.91 -5.68 -4.01
N ASN A 50 -5.59 -4.95 -3.13
CA ASN A 50 -5.87 -3.55 -3.35
C ASN A 50 -4.61 -2.70 -3.32
N LEU A 51 -3.69 -2.95 -2.38
CA LEU A 51 -2.41 -2.24 -2.31
C LEU A 51 -1.55 -2.49 -3.56
N HIS A 52 -1.47 -3.74 -4.02
CA HIS A 52 -0.75 -4.10 -5.24
C HIS A 52 -1.35 -3.42 -6.49
N ALA A 53 -2.68 -3.45 -6.63
CA ALA A 53 -3.36 -2.74 -7.71
C ALA A 53 -3.17 -1.21 -7.62
N ALA A 54 -3.21 -0.62 -6.43
CA ALA A 54 -2.94 0.80 -6.22
C ALA A 54 -1.50 1.17 -6.59
N ALA A 55 -0.52 0.32 -6.28
CA ALA A 55 0.86 0.52 -6.72
C ALA A 55 0.97 0.50 -8.24
N GLY A 56 0.25 -0.40 -8.92
CA GLY A 56 0.12 -0.39 -10.38
C GLY A 56 -0.46 0.93 -10.91
N GLN A 57 -1.54 1.43 -10.31
CA GLN A 57 -2.15 2.71 -10.69
C GLN A 57 -1.19 3.89 -10.48
N VAL A 58 -0.38 3.87 -9.41
CA VAL A 58 0.66 4.88 -9.14
C VAL A 58 1.74 4.87 -10.23
N VAL A 59 2.19 3.70 -10.68
CA VAL A 59 3.15 3.59 -11.77
C VAL A 59 2.55 4.09 -13.09
N GLU A 60 1.39 3.56 -13.46
CA GLU A 60 0.74 3.82 -14.75
C GLU A 60 0.33 5.29 -14.91
N ARG A 61 -0.26 5.89 -13.87
CA ARG A 61 -0.94 7.20 -13.97
C ARG A 61 -0.13 8.35 -13.40
N HIS A 62 0.84 8.05 -12.52
CA HIS A 62 1.58 9.05 -11.76
C HIS A 62 3.11 8.89 -11.85
N GLY A 63 3.60 8.07 -12.79
CA GLY A 63 5.04 7.90 -13.03
C GLY A 63 5.79 7.28 -11.85
N GLY A 64 5.10 6.52 -10.99
CA GLY A 64 5.67 5.87 -9.82
C GLY A 64 5.71 6.74 -8.56
N ALA A 65 5.30 8.01 -8.65
CA ALA A 65 5.18 8.90 -7.49
C ALA A 65 3.75 8.83 -6.91
N VAL A 66 3.63 8.64 -5.60
CA VAL A 66 2.32 8.70 -4.94
C VAL A 66 1.77 10.12 -5.08
N PRO A 67 0.53 10.32 -5.57
CA PRO A 67 -0.02 11.65 -5.77
C PRO A 67 -0.24 12.35 -4.42
N GLY A 68 0.23 13.60 -4.32
CA GLY A 68 -0.04 14.48 -3.18
C GLY A 68 -1.39 15.22 -3.27
N ASP A 69 -2.10 15.07 -4.39
CA ASP A 69 -3.46 15.58 -4.54
C ASP A 69 -4.46 14.61 -3.87
N PRO A 70 -5.32 15.08 -2.94
CA PRO A 70 -6.25 14.22 -2.21
C PRO A 70 -7.27 13.50 -3.11
N GLU A 71 -7.75 14.12 -4.19
CA GLU A 71 -8.73 13.50 -5.08
C GLU A 71 -8.08 12.37 -5.89
N ALA A 72 -6.89 12.62 -6.44
CA ALA A 72 -6.10 11.61 -7.14
C ALA A 72 -5.72 10.44 -6.21
N PHE A 73 -5.32 10.72 -4.98
CA PHE A 73 -5.01 9.67 -4.00
C PHE A 73 -6.24 8.86 -3.59
N ALA A 74 -7.40 9.51 -3.41
CA ALA A 74 -8.66 8.85 -3.09
C ALA A 74 -9.16 7.92 -4.20
N ALA A 75 -8.78 8.19 -5.46
CA ALA A 75 -9.12 7.34 -6.60
C ALA A 75 -8.33 6.01 -6.63
N LEU A 76 -7.28 5.86 -5.82
CA LEU A 76 -6.49 4.63 -5.74
C LEU A 76 -7.26 3.51 -5.05
N LYS A 77 -7.08 2.27 -5.53
CA LYS A 77 -7.82 1.12 -5.02
C LYS A 77 -7.51 0.85 -3.54
N GLY A 78 -8.56 0.72 -2.72
CA GLY A 78 -8.44 0.42 -1.29
C GLY A 78 -8.11 1.63 -0.41
N VAL A 79 -8.07 2.83 -0.97
CA VAL A 79 -8.02 4.08 -0.22
C VAL A 79 -9.44 4.49 0.19
N GLY A 80 -9.75 4.32 1.47
CA GLY A 80 -10.96 4.86 2.08
C GLY A 80 -10.70 6.18 2.81
N ARG A 81 -11.77 6.82 3.31
CA ARG A 81 -11.72 8.13 4.00
C ARG A 81 -10.62 8.23 5.08
N TYR A 82 -10.45 7.19 5.89
CA TYR A 82 -9.41 7.16 6.92
C TYR A 82 -8.00 7.13 6.33
N THR A 83 -7.74 6.25 5.35
CA THR A 83 -6.43 6.13 4.71
C THR A 83 -6.05 7.41 3.98
N LEU A 84 -7.03 8.03 3.29
CA LEU A 84 -6.85 9.33 2.64
C LEU A 84 -6.37 10.38 3.66
N GLY A 85 -7.13 10.60 4.74
CA GLY A 85 -6.78 11.59 5.75
C GLY A 85 -5.42 11.31 6.40
N ALA A 86 -5.15 10.05 6.76
CA ALA A 86 -3.90 9.67 7.40
C ALA A 86 -2.68 9.86 6.49
N VAL A 87 -2.74 9.41 5.24
CA VAL A 87 -1.58 9.50 4.33
C VAL A 87 -1.35 10.94 3.88
N MET A 88 -2.40 11.69 3.52
CA MET A 88 -2.25 13.09 3.08
C MET A 88 -1.62 13.94 4.18
N SER A 89 -2.17 13.90 5.40
CA SER A 89 -1.65 14.71 6.51
C SER A 89 -0.23 14.33 6.96
N ILE A 90 0.14 13.05 6.90
CA ILE A 90 1.47 12.59 7.37
C ILE A 90 2.54 12.80 6.30
N ALA A 91 2.24 12.49 5.04
CA ALA A 91 3.24 12.47 3.97
C ALA A 91 3.29 13.76 3.14
N PHE A 92 2.21 14.54 3.09
CA PHE A 92 2.09 15.71 2.21
C PHE A 92 1.72 17.02 2.94
N GLY A 93 1.29 16.97 4.21
CA GLY A 93 0.95 18.14 5.03
C GLY A 93 -0.48 18.62 4.83
#